data_AF-A0A7S3L8P8-F1
#
_entry.id   AF-A0A7S3L8P8-F1
#
_cell.length_a   1.000
_cell.length_b   1.000
_cell.length_c   1.000
_cell.angle_alpha   90.00
_cell.angle_beta   90.00
_cell.angle_gamma   90.00
#
_symmetry.space_group_name_H-M   'P 1'
#
loop_
_entity.id
_entity.type
_entity.pdbx_description
1 polymer ?
#
loop_
_entity_poly.entity_id
_entity_poly.type
_entity_poly.pdbx_seq_one_letter_code
_entity_poly.pdbx_strand_id
1 'polypeptide(L)'
;MIEATYGEQKLSKPKRLLRLGQVRSQWRRIRVFVDGFLCPMQVTDTHWGVHFCPFLVVDACVSLYVYDTDKCTGTPRRTVTYPTWQKPGSQCFHDVSMDHISVKDQYCNAETGNWHQTVFMGSADCSKKWWNSRFELTYTTDSCIGGYQLAECHLDPCSQTEPINDDKEVLESIVMAIAMAVD
;
A
#
# COMPACT_ATOMS: atom_id res chain seq x y z
N MET A 1 5.60 14.64 -37.17
CA MET A 1 6.76 15.46 -36.77
C MET A 1 6.19 16.61 -35.96
N ILE A 2 6.30 16.57 -34.63
CA ILE A 2 5.66 17.53 -33.72
C ILE A 2 6.79 18.22 -32.96
N GLU A 3 6.99 19.51 -33.23
CA GLU A 3 7.90 20.38 -32.48
C GLU A 3 7.21 20.84 -31.20
N ALA A 4 7.85 20.57 -30.05
CA ALA A 4 7.45 21.13 -28.77
C ALA A 4 8.39 22.30 -28.43
N THR A 5 7.84 23.50 -28.36
CA THR A 5 8.56 24.72 -27.97
C THR A 5 8.46 24.90 -26.45
N TYR A 6 9.60 24.89 -25.76
CA TYR A 6 9.70 25.17 -24.32
C TYR A 6 9.82 26.69 -24.09
N GLY A 7 8.86 27.27 -23.35
CA GLY A 7 8.88 28.68 -22.96
C GLY A 7 9.65 28.91 -21.65
N GLU A 8 10.70 29.73 -21.70
CA GLU A 8 11.45 30.19 -20.53
C GLU A 8 10.65 31.20 -19.69
N GLN A 9 10.44 30.91 -18.41
CA GLN A 9 9.91 31.90 -17.45
C GLN A 9 11.06 32.63 -16.73
N LYS A 10 11.12 33.95 -16.93
CA LYS A 10 12.06 34.86 -16.26
C LYS A 10 11.68 35.05 -14.79
N LEU A 11 12.53 34.57 -13.89
CA LEU A 11 12.42 34.78 -12.45
C LEU A 11 12.84 36.22 -12.09
N SER A 12 11.88 37.07 -11.72
CA SER A 12 12.16 38.42 -11.22
C SER A 12 12.59 38.39 -9.75
N LYS A 13 13.68 39.11 -9.42
CA LYS A 13 14.22 39.23 -8.06
C LYS A 13 13.49 40.35 -7.30
N PRO A 14 13.02 40.13 -6.06
CA PRO A 14 12.73 41.22 -5.16
C PRO A 14 13.94 41.54 -4.26
N LYS A 15 14.46 42.77 -4.41
CA LYS A 15 15.26 43.46 -3.38
C LYS A 15 14.30 44.06 -2.35
N ARG A 16 14.47 43.77 -1.05
CA ARG A 16 14.23 44.76 0.03
C ARG A 16 14.74 44.32 1.41
N LEU A 17 15.64 45.18 1.91
CA LEU A 17 15.88 45.66 3.28
C LEU A 17 15.52 44.76 4.49
N LEU A 18 16.58 44.34 5.17
CA LEU A 18 16.59 43.89 6.57
C LEU A 18 16.25 45.06 7.51
N ARG A 19 15.15 44.94 8.25
CA ARG A 19 14.98 45.58 9.57
C ARG A 19 15.16 44.49 10.62
N LEU A 20 16.18 44.65 11.47
CA LEU A 20 16.36 43.87 12.69
C LEU A 20 15.28 44.30 13.70
N GLY A 21 14.25 43.47 13.83
CA GLY A 21 13.19 43.62 14.81
C GLY A 21 12.89 42.28 15.45
N GLN A 22 13.26 42.17 16.73
CA GLN A 22 12.56 41.42 17.78
C GLN A 22 12.13 39.98 17.44
N VAL A 23 12.98 39.03 17.83
CA VAL A 23 12.77 37.58 17.72
C VAL A 23 11.57 37.17 18.59
N ARG A 24 10.38 37.12 17.99
CA ARG A 24 9.29 36.25 18.45
C ARG A 24 9.49 34.91 17.75
N SER A 25 9.58 33.83 18.53
CA SER A 25 9.73 32.46 18.03
C SER A 25 8.51 32.07 17.20
N GLN A 26 8.57 32.35 15.89
CA GLN A 26 7.66 31.77 14.93
C GLN A 26 8.10 30.33 14.68
N TRP A 27 7.30 29.40 15.18
CA TRP A 27 7.34 27.98 14.84
C TRP A 27 7.27 27.82 13.32
N ARG A 28 8.42 27.70 12.65
CA ARG A 28 8.47 27.29 11.25
C ARG A 28 8.21 25.80 11.22
N ARG A 29 7.02 25.40 10.75
CA ARG A 29 6.77 24.01 10.32
C ARG A 29 7.68 23.73 9.14
N ILE A 30 8.83 23.11 9.40
CA ILE A 30 9.66 22.52 8.36
C ILE A 30 8.92 21.28 7.89
N ARG A 31 8.45 21.27 6.63
CA ARG A 31 7.96 20.07 5.97
C ARG A 31 9.15 19.46 5.25
N VAL A 32 9.65 18.35 5.76
CA VAL A 32 10.61 17.52 5.00
C VAL A 32 9.77 16.61 4.12
N PHE A 33 9.93 16.73 2.80
CA PHE A 33 9.35 15.80 1.83
C PHE A 33 10.38 14.70 1.56
N VAL A 34 10.04 13.47 1.91
CA VAL A 34 10.75 12.28 1.43
C VAL A 34 9.67 11.38 0.81
N ASP A 35 9.79 11.14 -0.50
CA ASP A 35 9.04 10.14 -1.29
C ASP A 35 7.52 10.05 -1.07
N GLY A 36 6.81 11.19 -1.09
CA GLY A 36 5.33 11.18 -1.09
C GLY A 36 4.66 10.85 0.24
N PHE A 37 5.43 10.67 1.33
CA PHE A 37 4.88 10.43 2.67
C PHE A 37 4.74 11.73 3.45
N LEU A 38 3.50 12.17 3.69
CA LEU A 38 3.19 13.20 4.68
C LEU A 38 3.03 12.54 6.06
N CYS A 39 4.14 12.30 6.76
CA CYS A 39 4.08 12.13 8.21
C CYS A 39 4.09 13.52 8.86
N PRO A 40 3.06 13.91 9.65
CA PRO A 40 3.15 15.12 10.44
C PRO A 40 4.17 14.89 11.56
N MET A 41 5.41 15.35 11.35
CA MET A 41 6.38 15.50 12.44
C MET A 41 5.81 16.50 13.45
N GLN A 42 5.35 16.01 14.60
CA GLN A 42 5.17 16.85 15.77
C GLN A 42 6.51 16.98 16.46
N VAL A 43 7.18 18.10 16.23
CA VAL A 43 8.39 18.47 16.98
C VAL A 43 7.93 18.97 18.34
N THR A 44 7.93 18.09 19.35
CA THR A 44 7.81 18.53 20.74
C THR A 44 9.20 18.90 21.25
N ASP A 45 9.44 20.19 21.44
CA ASP A 45 10.64 20.70 22.10
C ASP A 45 10.67 20.21 23.55
N THR A 46 11.74 19.48 23.88
CA THR A 46 12.31 19.13 25.19
C THR A 46 12.33 17.63 25.50
N HIS A 47 13.57 17.15 25.67
CA HIS A 47 14.03 15.77 25.88
C HIS A 47 14.09 14.87 24.64
N TRP A 48 15.26 14.27 24.44
CA TRP A 48 15.76 13.45 23.32
C TRP A 48 15.01 12.11 23.13
N GLY A 49 13.69 12.10 23.15
CA GLY A 49 12.87 10.96 22.76
C GLY A 49 12.63 10.98 21.26
N VAL A 50 13.31 10.11 20.52
CA VAL A 50 12.97 9.84 19.11
C VAL A 50 11.58 9.19 19.11
N HIS A 51 10.53 9.98 18.95
CA HIS A 51 9.20 9.45 18.70
C HIS A 51 9.20 8.86 17.29
N PHE A 52 9.40 7.55 17.22
CA PHE A 52 9.16 6.76 16.03
C PHE A 52 7.78 7.12 15.48
N CYS A 53 7.68 7.39 14.18
CA CYS A 53 6.40 7.31 13.48
C CYS A 53 5.70 6.05 13.99
N PRO A 54 4.39 6.08 14.31
CA PRO A 54 3.68 4.84 14.48
C PRO A 54 3.89 4.08 13.18
N PHE A 55 4.78 3.08 13.22
CA PHE A 55 4.87 2.05 12.21
C PHE A 55 3.41 1.68 11.96
N LEU A 56 2.98 1.68 10.70
CA LEU A 56 1.73 1.04 10.33
C LEU A 56 1.75 -0.31 11.01
N VAL A 57 0.99 -0.45 12.11
CA VAL A 57 1.07 -1.64 12.94
C VAL A 57 0.28 -2.67 12.16
N VAL A 58 0.99 -3.37 11.29
CA VAL A 58 0.51 -4.57 10.63
C VAL A 58 0.59 -5.66 11.71
N ASP A 59 -0.56 -5.90 12.31
CA ASP A 59 -0.76 -6.71 13.50
C ASP A 59 -1.41 -8.06 13.17
N ALA A 60 -1.50 -8.41 11.89
CA ALA A 60 -1.94 -9.70 11.43
C ALA A 60 -0.98 -10.27 10.37
N CYS A 61 -1.11 -11.56 10.11
CA CYS A 61 -0.39 -12.24 9.05
C CYS A 61 -1.37 -13.06 8.22
N VAL A 62 -1.20 -13.00 6.91
CA VAL A 62 -1.94 -13.84 5.96
C VAL A 62 -0.96 -14.70 5.18
N SER A 63 -1.32 -15.97 5.01
CA SER A 63 -0.63 -16.92 4.15
C SER A 63 -1.58 -17.40 3.06
N LEU A 64 -1.17 -17.32 1.81
CA LEU A 64 -1.94 -17.78 0.64
C LEU A 64 -1.20 -18.92 -0.06
N TYR A 65 -1.92 -19.97 -0.44
CA TYR A 65 -1.45 -20.95 -1.39
C TYR A 65 -1.55 -20.40 -2.81
N VAL A 66 -0.49 -20.58 -3.59
CA VAL A 66 -0.42 -20.20 -5.01
C VAL A 66 -0.42 -21.45 -5.87
N TYR A 67 -1.33 -21.54 -6.82
CA TYR A 67 -1.47 -22.67 -7.74
C TYR A 67 -1.15 -22.26 -9.18
N ASP A 68 -0.75 -23.24 -10.00
CA ASP A 68 -0.55 -23.02 -11.44
C ASP A 68 -1.88 -22.90 -12.21
N THR A 69 -3.00 -23.30 -11.59
CA THR A 69 -4.34 -23.22 -12.19
C THR A 69 -5.23 -22.27 -11.41
N ASP A 70 -6.11 -21.58 -12.13
CA ASP A 70 -7.14 -20.67 -11.63
C ASP A 70 -8.17 -21.35 -10.71
N LYS A 71 -8.25 -22.69 -10.75
CA LYS A 71 -9.16 -23.53 -9.96
C LYS A 71 -8.55 -24.10 -8.69
N CYS A 72 -7.30 -23.77 -8.38
CA CYS A 72 -6.57 -24.29 -7.21
C CYS A 72 -6.57 -25.83 -7.15
N THR A 73 -6.38 -26.48 -8.30
CA THR A 73 -6.35 -27.94 -8.39
C THR A 73 -4.92 -28.44 -8.30
N GLY A 74 -4.68 -29.47 -7.48
CA GLY A 74 -3.38 -30.11 -7.34
C GLY A 74 -2.64 -29.66 -6.09
N THR A 75 -1.30 -29.77 -6.09
CA THR A 75 -0.46 -29.31 -4.98
C THR A 75 -0.12 -27.83 -5.17
N PRO A 76 -0.20 -26.98 -4.12
CA PRO A 76 0.27 -25.61 -4.20
C PRO A 76 1.72 -25.54 -4.69
N ARG A 77 2.00 -24.64 -5.63
CA ARG A 77 3.37 -24.39 -6.12
C ARG A 77 4.23 -23.76 -5.02
N ARG A 78 3.65 -22.83 -4.26
CA ARG A 78 4.28 -22.19 -3.10
C ARG A 78 3.23 -21.63 -2.14
N THR A 79 3.67 -21.31 -0.93
CA THR A 79 2.92 -20.49 0.03
C THR A 79 3.57 -19.12 0.09
N VAL A 80 2.76 -18.07 0.06
CA VAL A 80 3.23 -16.70 0.21
C VAL A 80 2.64 -16.13 1.49
N THR A 81 3.48 -15.49 2.30
CA THR A 81 3.08 -14.99 3.62
C THR A 81 3.50 -13.53 3.74
N TYR A 82 2.58 -12.66 4.12
CA TYR A 82 2.87 -11.23 4.28
C TYR A 82 2.04 -10.60 5.41
N PRO A 83 2.57 -9.54 6.03
CA PRO A 83 1.88 -8.87 7.11
C PRO A 83 0.67 -8.08 6.58
N THR A 84 -0.41 -8.06 7.35
CA THR A 84 -1.66 -7.37 7.00
C THR A 84 -2.30 -6.73 8.23
N TRP A 85 -3.45 -6.09 8.06
CA TRP A 85 -4.17 -5.43 9.14
C TRP A 85 -5.17 -6.39 9.79
N GLN A 86 -5.61 -6.11 11.01
CA GLN A 86 -6.72 -6.84 11.64
C GLN A 86 -8.12 -6.31 11.26
N LYS A 87 -8.20 -5.12 10.63
CA LYS A 87 -9.46 -4.42 10.33
C LYS A 87 -9.37 -3.64 9.02
N PRO A 88 -10.52 -3.30 8.38
CA PRO A 88 -10.55 -2.39 7.24
C PRO A 88 -9.83 -1.06 7.54
N GLY A 89 -9.30 -0.41 6.51
CA GLY A 89 -8.57 0.85 6.63
C GLY A 89 -7.10 0.78 6.24
N SER A 90 -6.64 -0.33 5.64
CA SER A 90 -5.29 -0.39 5.06
C SER A 90 -5.11 0.72 4.02
N GLN A 91 -3.87 1.16 3.83
CA GLN A 91 -3.57 2.13 2.79
C GLN A 91 -3.84 1.54 1.40
N CYS A 92 -4.05 2.42 0.43
CA CYS A 92 -4.07 2.02 -0.97
C CYS A 92 -2.68 1.52 -1.35
N PHE A 93 -2.63 0.35 -1.98
CA PHE A 93 -1.41 -0.22 -2.52
C PHE A 93 -1.56 -0.37 -4.03
N HIS A 94 -0.53 0.07 -4.75
CA HIS A 94 -0.36 -0.11 -6.17
C HIS A 94 1.12 -0.21 -6.45
N ASP A 95 1.50 -1.17 -7.28
CA ASP A 95 2.84 -1.33 -7.82
C ASP A 95 2.82 -1.21 -9.34
N VAL A 96 3.98 -0.91 -9.95
CA VAL A 96 4.13 -0.81 -11.41
C VAL A 96 3.72 -2.07 -12.17
N SER A 97 3.73 -3.22 -11.51
CA SER A 97 3.22 -4.49 -12.05
C SER A 97 1.69 -4.58 -12.10
N MET A 98 0.99 -3.78 -11.29
CA MET A 98 -0.45 -3.82 -11.13
C MET A 98 -1.11 -2.90 -12.16
N ASP A 99 -0.98 -3.21 -13.45
CA ASP A 99 -1.44 -2.32 -14.52
C ASP A 99 -2.92 -1.94 -14.35
N HIS A 100 -3.17 -0.65 -14.11
CA HIS A 100 -4.49 -0.09 -13.80
C HIS A 100 -5.25 -0.75 -12.63
N ILE A 101 -4.56 -1.47 -11.74
CA ILE A 101 -5.16 -2.13 -10.58
C ILE A 101 -4.56 -1.58 -9.29
N SER A 102 -5.39 -1.36 -8.29
CA SER A 102 -4.94 -1.06 -6.93
C SER A 102 -5.76 -1.82 -5.91
N VAL A 103 -5.19 -2.06 -4.74
CA VAL A 103 -5.83 -2.82 -3.66
C VAL A 103 -5.87 -1.99 -2.39
N LYS A 104 -6.92 -2.16 -1.60
CA LYS A 104 -7.14 -1.47 -0.32
C LYS A 104 -7.89 -2.38 0.62
N ASP A 105 -7.96 -1.99 1.89
CA ASP A 105 -8.71 -2.67 2.93
C ASP A 105 -8.34 -4.16 2.99
N GLN A 106 -7.04 -4.43 3.00
CA GLN A 106 -6.46 -5.77 3.15
C GLN A 106 -6.37 -6.10 4.64
N TYR A 107 -7.12 -7.10 5.12
CA TYR A 107 -7.10 -7.46 6.54
C TYR A 107 -7.54 -8.90 6.83
N CYS A 108 -7.07 -9.46 7.95
CA CYS A 108 -7.61 -10.69 8.53
C CYS A 108 -8.81 -10.36 9.41
N ASN A 109 -9.96 -10.99 9.15
CA ASN A 109 -11.12 -10.88 10.01
C ASN A 109 -10.97 -11.80 11.23
N ALA A 110 -10.91 -11.19 12.42
CA ALA A 110 -10.75 -11.89 13.70
C ALA A 110 -11.86 -12.90 14.02
N GLU A 111 -13.09 -12.67 13.54
CA GLU A 111 -14.24 -13.50 13.86
C GLU A 111 -14.32 -14.73 12.95
N THR A 112 -13.99 -14.56 11.67
CA THR A 112 -14.15 -15.61 10.65
C THR A 112 -12.85 -16.32 10.31
N GLY A 113 -11.69 -15.71 10.62
CA GLY A 113 -10.38 -16.17 10.15
C GLY A 113 -10.17 -15.97 8.64
N ASN A 114 -11.09 -15.30 7.94
CA ASN A 114 -10.98 -15.05 6.50
C ASN A 114 -10.12 -13.82 6.22
N TRP A 115 -9.48 -13.82 5.06
CA TRP A 115 -8.77 -12.64 4.56
C TRP A 115 -9.66 -11.86 3.60
N HIS A 116 -9.69 -10.54 3.76
CA HIS A 116 -10.47 -9.63 2.93
C HIS A 116 -9.57 -8.65 2.20
N GLN A 117 -9.95 -8.28 0.99
CA GLN A 117 -9.36 -7.15 0.27
C GLN A 117 -10.38 -6.48 -0.66
N THR A 118 -10.18 -5.19 -0.93
CA THR A 118 -10.92 -4.45 -1.94
C THR A 118 -10.03 -4.15 -3.13
N VAL A 119 -10.44 -4.58 -4.31
CA VAL A 119 -9.73 -4.35 -5.57
C VAL A 119 -10.41 -3.23 -6.35
N PHE A 120 -9.61 -2.33 -6.90
CA PHE A 120 -10.04 -1.25 -7.79
C PHE A 120 -9.40 -1.47 -9.16
N MET A 121 -10.22 -1.81 -10.16
CA MET A 121 -9.79 -1.89 -11.56
C MET A 121 -10.03 -0.55 -12.26
N GLY A 122 -9.07 -0.14 -13.09
CA GLY A 122 -9.03 1.19 -13.71
C GLY A 122 -8.43 2.30 -12.83
N SER A 123 -7.91 1.96 -11.63
CA SER A 123 -7.36 2.93 -10.68
C SER A 123 -6.05 2.46 -10.08
N ALA A 124 -5.04 3.32 -10.08
CA ALA A 124 -3.77 3.12 -9.37
C ALA A 124 -3.77 3.73 -7.95
N ASP A 125 -4.75 4.58 -7.63
CA ASP A 125 -4.82 5.37 -6.40
C ASP A 125 -6.03 5.01 -5.52
N CYS A 126 -6.67 3.86 -5.77
CA CYS A 126 -7.91 3.43 -5.13
C CYS A 126 -9.02 4.50 -5.15
N SER A 127 -8.98 5.41 -6.13
CA SER A 127 -9.99 6.45 -6.27
C SER A 127 -11.24 5.91 -6.97
N LYS A 128 -12.40 6.27 -6.44
CA LYS A 128 -13.67 5.91 -7.04
C LYS A 128 -13.96 6.89 -8.19
N LYS A 129 -13.76 6.43 -9.43
CA LYS A 129 -14.21 7.13 -10.64
C LYS A 129 -15.38 6.39 -11.25
N TRP A 130 -16.18 7.08 -12.09
CA TRP A 130 -17.40 6.49 -12.66
C TRP A 130 -17.12 5.30 -13.61
N TRP A 131 -15.90 5.20 -14.13
CA TRP A 131 -15.45 4.10 -15.01
C TRP A 131 -14.63 3.02 -14.29
N ASN A 132 -14.36 3.18 -12.99
CA ASN A 132 -13.57 2.20 -12.23
C ASN A 132 -14.50 1.16 -11.59
N SER A 133 -14.12 -0.11 -11.69
CA SER A 133 -14.83 -1.20 -11.03
C SER A 133 -14.22 -1.47 -9.66
N ARG A 134 -15.07 -1.76 -8.67
CA ARG A 134 -14.67 -2.08 -7.30
C ARG A 134 -15.19 -3.48 -6.94
N PHE A 135 -14.30 -4.33 -6.44
CA PHE A 135 -14.61 -5.69 -6.02
C PHE A 135 -14.19 -5.90 -4.59
N GLU A 136 -15.08 -6.45 -3.77
CA GLU A 136 -14.77 -6.90 -2.42
C GLU A 136 -14.52 -8.39 -2.48
N LEU A 137 -13.27 -8.79 -2.28
CA LEU A 137 -12.84 -10.18 -2.32
C LEU A 137 -12.69 -10.69 -0.88
N THR A 138 -13.19 -11.90 -0.66
CA THR A 138 -13.03 -12.63 0.60
C THR A 138 -12.43 -13.99 0.29
N TYR A 139 -11.25 -14.23 0.83
CA TYR A 139 -10.53 -15.49 0.70
C TYR A 139 -10.82 -16.33 1.94
N THR A 140 -11.28 -17.55 1.71
CA THR A 140 -11.47 -18.60 2.72
C THR A 140 -10.58 -19.78 2.40
N THR A 141 -10.43 -20.71 3.35
CA THR A 141 -9.65 -21.94 3.14
C THR A 141 -10.25 -22.87 2.10
N ASP A 142 -11.52 -22.67 1.74
CA ASP A 142 -12.25 -23.54 0.81
C ASP A 142 -12.50 -22.86 -0.55
N SER A 143 -12.25 -21.55 -0.67
CA SER A 143 -12.46 -20.79 -1.89
C SER A 143 -11.17 -20.64 -2.70
N CYS A 144 -11.28 -20.78 -4.01
CA CYS A 144 -10.22 -20.42 -4.95
C CYS A 144 -10.58 -19.16 -5.72
N ILE A 145 -9.69 -18.17 -5.73
CA ILE A 145 -9.86 -16.91 -6.48
C ILE A 145 -8.61 -16.70 -7.34
N GLY A 146 -8.72 -16.94 -8.64
CA GLY A 146 -7.64 -16.74 -9.60
C GLY A 146 -6.39 -17.59 -9.33
N GLY A 147 -6.54 -18.79 -8.76
CA GLY A 147 -5.40 -19.64 -8.40
C GLY A 147 -4.76 -19.32 -7.04
N TYR A 148 -5.46 -18.51 -6.22
CA TYR A 148 -5.12 -18.25 -4.84
C TYR A 148 -6.16 -18.82 -3.89
N GLN A 149 -5.68 -19.45 -2.83
CA GLN A 149 -6.51 -19.99 -1.75
C GLN A 149 -5.92 -19.55 -0.41
N LEU A 150 -6.76 -19.26 0.57
CA LEU A 150 -6.27 -18.95 1.91
C LEU A 150 -5.65 -20.20 2.53
N ALA A 151 -4.38 -20.11 2.93
CA ALA A 151 -3.78 -21.12 3.80
C ALA A 151 -4.20 -20.84 5.25
N GLU A 152 -3.95 -19.62 5.71
CA GLU A 152 -4.31 -19.16 7.05
C GLU A 152 -4.31 -17.63 7.15
N CYS A 153 -5.07 -17.10 8.11
CA CYS A 153 -5.07 -15.71 8.50
C CYS A 153 -5.07 -15.65 10.03
N HIS A 154 -4.06 -15.04 10.65
CA HIS A 154 -3.95 -14.94 12.10
C HIS A 154 -3.68 -13.51 12.56
N LEU A 155 -4.10 -13.18 13.79
CA LEU A 155 -4.04 -11.82 14.38
C LEU A 155 -2.74 -11.56 15.14
N ASP A 156 -1.72 -12.34 14.83
CA ASP A 156 -0.37 -12.18 15.35
C ASP A 156 0.54 -11.69 14.22
N PRO A 157 1.61 -10.93 14.54
CA PRO A 157 2.60 -10.54 13.55
C PRO A 157 3.15 -11.77 12.83
N CYS A 158 3.51 -11.61 11.56
CA CYS A 158 4.22 -12.66 10.85
C CYS A 158 5.49 -13.02 11.61
N SER A 159 5.68 -14.32 11.87
CA SER A 159 7.01 -14.80 12.25
C SER A 159 7.97 -14.31 11.18
N GLN A 160 9.07 -13.66 11.57
CA GLN A 160 10.04 -13.12 10.63
C GLN A 160 10.65 -14.26 9.83
N THR A 161 9.95 -14.69 8.77
CA THR A 161 10.52 -15.48 7.71
C THR A 161 11.49 -14.55 7.01
N GLU A 162 12.75 -14.95 6.91
CA GLU A 162 13.80 -14.15 6.27
C GLU A 162 13.25 -13.59 4.94
N PRO A 163 13.50 -12.29 4.65
CA PRO A 163 12.96 -11.65 3.46
C PRO A 163 13.35 -12.48 2.25
N ILE A 164 12.35 -13.08 1.61
CA ILE A 164 12.56 -13.80 0.37
C ILE A 164 12.89 -12.70 -0.63
N ASN A 165 14.12 -12.66 -1.14
CA ASN A 165 14.55 -11.66 -2.13
C ASN A 165 13.74 -11.70 -3.46
N ASP A 166 12.64 -12.48 -3.52
CA ASP A 166 11.73 -12.67 -4.65
C ASP A 166 10.33 -12.06 -4.41
N ASP A 167 10.15 -11.18 -3.41
CA ASP A 167 8.85 -10.56 -3.04
C ASP A 167 8.14 -9.82 -4.20
N LYS A 168 8.87 -9.38 -5.24
CA LYS A 168 8.28 -8.75 -6.43
C LYS A 168 7.37 -9.70 -7.22
N GLU A 169 7.73 -10.98 -7.29
CA GLU A 169 6.98 -11.98 -8.07
C GLU A 169 5.65 -12.35 -7.39
N VAL A 170 5.56 -12.22 -6.07
CA VAL A 170 4.37 -12.59 -5.30
C VAL A 170 3.22 -11.61 -5.52
N LEU A 171 3.51 -10.32 -5.41
CA LEU A 171 2.52 -9.25 -5.64
C LEU A 171 2.07 -9.20 -7.10
N GLU A 172 3.01 -9.38 -8.03
CA GLU A 172 2.73 -9.53 -9.47
C GLU A 172 1.70 -10.64 -9.74
N SER A 173 1.93 -11.80 -9.13
CA SER A 173 1.09 -12.97 -9.34
C SER A 173 -0.31 -12.79 -8.71
N ILE A 174 -0.43 -12.16 -7.54
CA ILE A 174 -1.73 -11.92 -6.86
C ILE A 174 -2.61 -11.01 -7.73
N VAL A 175 -2.02 -9.99 -8.34
CA VAL A 175 -2.79 -9.02 -9.15
C VAL A 175 -3.22 -9.60 -10.48
N MET A 176 -2.36 -10.37 -11.14
CA MET A 176 -2.74 -11.05 -12.37
C MET A 176 -3.92 -12.00 -12.14
N ALA A 177 -3.93 -12.74 -11.04
CA ALA A 177 -5.03 -13.62 -10.69
C ALA A 177 -6.36 -12.89 -10.47
N ILE A 178 -6.31 -11.73 -9.81
CA ILE A 178 -7.48 -10.88 -9.61
C ILE A 178 -7.99 -10.35 -10.95
N ALA A 179 -7.10 -9.91 -11.84
CA ALA A 179 -7.48 -9.46 -13.18
C ALA A 179 -8.21 -10.57 -13.95
N MET A 180 -7.72 -11.81 -13.86
CA MET A 180 -8.31 -12.98 -14.52
C MET A 180 -9.63 -13.45 -13.90
N ALA A 181 -9.88 -13.18 -12.62
CA ALA A 181 -11.11 -13.59 -11.93
C ALA A 181 -12.31 -12.66 -12.19
N VAL A 182 -12.09 -11.51 -12.84
CA VAL A 182 -13.09 -10.47 -13.05
C VAL A 182 -13.63 -10.41 -14.50
N ASP A 183 -12.97 -11.10 -15.44
CA ASP A 183 -13.45 -11.28 -16.82
C ASP A 183 -14.38 -12.51 -16.96
#